data_AF-A0A9P5PTD0-F1
#
_entry.id   AF-A0A9P5PTD0-F1
#
_cell.length_a   1.000
_cell.length_b   1.000
_cell.length_c   1.000
_cell.angle_alpha   90.00
_cell.angle_beta   90.00
_cell.angle_gamma   90.00
#
_symmetry.space_group_name_H-M   'P 1'
#
loop_
_entity.id
_entity.type
_entity.pdbx_description
1 polymer ?
#
loop_
_entity_poly.entity_id
_entity_poly.type
_entity_poly.pdbx_seq_one_letter_code
_entity_poly.pdbx_strand_id
1 'polypeptide(L)'
;MANPGPKYPHDVPSLQSLYPTLQNIPNHPELNRSVTRGAVLDISHLHDAKKAIATLEVFLDSSHPNVTPSIVESSKLRYAALQNIHATPQYGTGDSLFDELRGEIDNLNNRIDGLVESTSILQAEAANRHNRVANGKVGFVLVHRMQKIAPGTGGNLVQQVRPASNYQIPSHAAPAIGTVMKYNIARICDMNHHDILRAIYHYNEDFGIVQGDDLTRRQKKFAAWHVT
;
A
#
# COMPACT_ATOMS: atom_id res chain seq x y z
N MET A 1 -47.78 -19.21 -5.19
CA MET A 1 -46.62 -18.54 -4.58
C MET A 1 -45.70 -18.12 -5.71
N ALA A 2 -45.39 -16.83 -5.87
CA ALA A 2 -44.49 -16.38 -6.92
C ALA A 2 -43.07 -16.89 -6.62
N ASN A 3 -42.43 -17.51 -7.61
CA ASN A 3 -41.05 -17.98 -7.48
C ASN A 3 -40.16 -16.74 -7.28
N PRO A 4 -39.40 -16.63 -6.17
CA PRO A 4 -38.49 -15.50 -6.00
C PRO A 4 -37.50 -15.54 -7.15
N GLY A 5 -37.40 -14.44 -7.90
CA GLY A 5 -36.51 -14.34 -9.06
C GLY A 5 -35.05 -14.69 -8.74
N PRO A 6 -34.20 -14.89 -9.76
CA PRO A 6 -32.80 -15.23 -9.55
C PRO A 6 -32.12 -14.21 -8.63
N LYS A 7 -31.13 -14.66 -7.86
CA LYS A 7 -30.45 -13.87 -6.83
C LYS A 7 -28.95 -13.83 -7.06
N TYR A 8 -28.30 -12.80 -6.53
CA TYR A 8 -26.85 -12.69 -6.52
C TYR A 8 -26.24 -13.83 -5.67
N PRO A 9 -25.34 -14.66 -6.23
CA PRO A 9 -24.74 -15.78 -5.53
C PRO A 9 -23.67 -15.36 -4.51
N HIS A 10 -23.06 -14.18 -4.69
CA HIS A 10 -22.03 -13.58 -3.82
C HIS A 10 -22.16 -12.05 -3.78
N ASP A 11 -21.47 -11.43 -2.82
CA ASP A 11 -21.36 -9.98 -2.72
C ASP A 11 -20.51 -9.42 -3.87
N VAL A 12 -20.92 -8.30 -4.45
CA VAL A 12 -20.13 -7.53 -5.41
C VAL A 12 -19.85 -6.15 -4.81
N PRO A 13 -18.61 -5.85 -4.40
CA PRO A 13 -18.28 -4.60 -3.75
C PRO A 13 -18.46 -3.39 -4.70
N SER A 14 -18.61 -2.20 -4.12
CA SER A 14 -18.58 -0.95 -4.87
C SER A 14 -17.15 -0.54 -5.18
N LEU A 15 -16.94 0.25 -6.23
CA LEU A 15 -15.61 0.76 -6.56
C LEU A 15 -15.07 1.68 -5.47
N GLN A 16 -15.93 2.47 -4.81
CA GLN A 16 -15.53 3.30 -3.67
C GLN A 16 -15.10 2.50 -2.44
N SER A 17 -15.63 1.29 -2.25
CA SER A 17 -15.18 0.41 -1.16
C SER A 17 -13.80 -0.20 -1.44
N LEU A 18 -13.49 -0.48 -2.71
CA LEU A 18 -12.20 -1.01 -3.15
C LEU A 18 -11.13 0.09 -3.28
N TYR A 19 -11.54 1.30 -3.66
CA TYR A 19 -10.66 2.44 -3.90
C TYR A 19 -11.15 3.67 -3.13
N PRO A 20 -10.69 3.88 -1.88
CA PRO A 20 -11.10 5.02 -1.07
C PRO A 20 -10.84 6.38 -1.72
N THR A 21 -9.86 6.47 -2.63
CA THR A 21 -9.57 7.68 -3.42
C THR A 21 -10.77 8.17 -4.23
N LEU A 22 -11.70 7.27 -4.61
CA LEU A 22 -12.93 7.60 -5.34
C LEU A 22 -14.01 8.25 -4.48
N GLN A 23 -13.88 8.24 -3.14
CA GLN A 23 -14.80 8.97 -2.26
C GLN A 23 -14.71 10.49 -2.46
N ASN A 24 -13.57 10.97 -2.97
CA ASN A 24 -13.33 12.38 -3.29
C ASN A 24 -13.94 12.81 -4.63
N ILE A 25 -14.65 11.92 -5.33
CA ILE A 25 -15.33 12.24 -6.59
C ILE A 25 -16.84 12.35 -6.30
N PRO A 26 -17.34 13.55 -5.96
CA PRO A 26 -18.75 13.73 -5.64
C PRO A 26 -19.65 13.51 -6.87
N ASN A 27 -20.92 13.18 -6.65
CA ASN A 27 -21.98 13.10 -7.67
C ASN A 27 -21.93 11.90 -8.64
N HIS A 28 -21.21 10.82 -8.30
CA HIS A 28 -21.18 9.60 -9.10
C HIS A 28 -21.71 8.38 -8.31
N PRO A 29 -23.05 8.24 -8.18
CA PRO A 29 -23.65 7.15 -7.42
C PRO A 29 -23.28 5.76 -7.98
N GLU A 30 -22.99 5.66 -9.28
CA GLU A 30 -22.53 4.42 -9.91
C GLU A 30 -21.23 3.85 -9.32
N LEU A 31 -20.38 4.70 -8.72
CA LEU A 31 -19.12 4.27 -8.08
C LEU A 31 -19.36 3.68 -6.68
N ASN A 32 -20.48 3.99 -6.04
CA ASN A 32 -20.81 3.57 -4.68
C ASN A 32 -21.78 2.37 -4.61
N ARG A 33 -22.31 1.93 -5.74
CA ARG A 33 -23.27 0.81 -5.77
C ARG A 33 -22.56 -0.50 -5.44
N SER A 34 -22.86 -1.09 -4.29
CA SER A 34 -22.52 -2.48 -3.96
C SER A 34 -23.76 -3.37 -4.12
N VAL A 35 -23.52 -4.67 -4.25
CA VAL A 35 -24.58 -5.67 -4.31
C VAL A 35 -24.31 -6.73 -3.26
N THR A 36 -25.33 -7.08 -2.49
CA THR A 36 -25.22 -8.12 -1.46
C THR A 36 -25.69 -9.48 -1.96
N ARG A 37 -25.06 -10.53 -1.45
CA ARG A 37 -25.46 -11.91 -1.66
C ARG A 37 -26.92 -12.11 -1.27
N GLY A 38 -27.66 -12.82 -2.12
CA GLY A 38 -29.08 -13.12 -1.91
C GLY A 38 -30.03 -11.99 -2.29
N ALA A 39 -29.53 -10.80 -2.68
CA ALA A 39 -30.35 -9.79 -3.33
C ALA A 39 -30.90 -10.30 -4.67
N VAL A 40 -32.08 -9.83 -5.07
CA VAL A 40 -32.68 -10.19 -6.37
C VAL A 40 -31.84 -9.58 -7.50
N LEU A 41 -31.64 -10.31 -8.59
CA LEU A 41 -30.97 -9.78 -9.77
C LEU A 41 -31.72 -8.58 -10.32
N ASP A 42 -31.02 -7.45 -10.40
CA ASP A 42 -31.52 -6.19 -10.93
C ASP A 42 -30.57 -5.72 -12.04
N ILE A 43 -31.13 -5.51 -13.25
CA ILE A 43 -30.39 -5.06 -14.43
C ILE A 43 -29.86 -3.63 -14.26
N SER A 44 -30.44 -2.84 -13.34
CA SER A 44 -29.93 -1.52 -13.01
C SER A 44 -28.48 -1.56 -12.55
N HIS A 45 -28.06 -2.64 -11.86
CA HIS A 45 -26.68 -2.81 -11.40
C HIS A 45 -25.68 -2.98 -12.56
N LEU A 46 -26.10 -3.59 -13.69
CA LEU A 46 -25.30 -3.66 -14.92
C LEU A 46 -25.17 -2.28 -15.57
N HIS A 47 -26.27 -1.54 -15.65
CA HIS A 47 -26.27 -0.18 -16.19
C HIS A 47 -25.37 0.74 -15.36
N ASP A 48 -25.43 0.66 -14.03
CA ASP A 48 -24.56 1.41 -13.13
C ASP A 48 -23.10 1.02 -13.33
N ALA A 49 -22.78 -0.28 -13.41
CA ALA A 49 -21.41 -0.74 -13.65
C ALA A 49 -20.86 -0.26 -15.00
N LYS A 50 -21.67 -0.27 -16.05
CA LYS A 50 -21.29 0.25 -17.37
C LYS A 50 -21.08 1.76 -17.34
N LYS A 51 -21.95 2.49 -16.64
CA LYS A 51 -21.82 3.94 -16.45
C LYS A 51 -20.56 4.28 -15.66
N ALA A 52 -20.21 3.48 -14.64
CA ALA A 52 -18.98 3.65 -13.87
C ALA A 52 -17.73 3.55 -14.75
N ILE A 53 -17.68 2.59 -15.69
CA ILE A 53 -16.57 2.49 -16.65
C ILE A 53 -16.46 3.79 -17.47
N ALA A 54 -17.56 4.22 -18.08
CA ALA A 54 -17.56 5.42 -18.93
C ALA A 54 -17.14 6.68 -18.14
N THR A 55 -17.64 6.84 -16.92
CA THR A 55 -17.24 7.92 -16.01
C THR A 55 -15.73 7.87 -15.73
N LEU A 56 -15.18 6.70 -15.41
CA LEU A 56 -13.77 6.56 -15.07
C LEU A 56 -12.85 6.72 -16.28
N GLU A 57 -13.26 6.28 -17.47
CA GLU A 57 -12.52 6.51 -18.72
C GLU A 57 -12.41 8.01 -19.02
N VAL A 58 -13.51 8.77 -18.88
CA VAL A 58 -13.48 10.24 -19.02
C VAL A 58 -12.57 10.90 -17.99
N PHE A 59 -12.56 10.41 -16.74
CA PHE A 59 -11.66 10.92 -15.72
C PHE A 59 -10.20 10.58 -15.97
N LEU A 60 -9.92 9.40 -16.52
CA LEU A 60 -8.58 9.02 -16.92
C LEU A 60 -8.08 9.90 -18.06
N ASP A 61 -8.90 10.13 -19.09
CA ASP A 61 -8.55 10.96 -20.25
C ASP A 61 -8.31 12.42 -19.86
N SER A 62 -9.03 12.93 -18.86
CA SER A 62 -8.85 14.26 -18.28
C SER A 62 -7.76 14.33 -17.20
N SER A 63 -6.99 13.24 -16.98
CA SER A 63 -5.91 13.15 -15.99
C SER A 63 -6.35 13.49 -14.56
N HIS A 64 -7.56 13.06 -14.17
CA HIS A 64 -8.09 13.29 -12.84
C HIS A 64 -7.20 12.62 -11.77
N PRO A 65 -6.78 13.34 -10.72
CA PRO A 65 -5.72 12.88 -9.80
C PRO A 65 -6.05 11.61 -9.01
N ASN A 66 -7.33 11.29 -8.86
CA ASN A 66 -7.80 10.13 -8.10
C ASN A 66 -8.17 8.91 -8.96
N VAL A 67 -8.00 8.99 -10.28
CA VAL A 67 -8.34 7.91 -11.23
C VAL A 67 -7.09 7.44 -11.95
N THR A 68 -6.85 6.13 -11.92
CA THR A 68 -5.72 5.49 -12.57
C THR A 68 -6.21 4.48 -13.61
N PRO A 69 -5.35 4.05 -14.56
CA PRO A 69 -5.71 2.98 -15.50
C PRO A 69 -6.16 1.69 -14.79
N SER A 70 -5.57 1.35 -13.64
CA SER A 70 -5.95 0.17 -12.87
C SER A 70 -7.37 0.24 -12.31
N ILE A 71 -7.84 1.43 -11.92
CA ILE A 71 -9.21 1.63 -11.45
C ILE A 71 -10.21 1.44 -12.61
N VAL A 72 -9.89 1.93 -13.80
CA VAL A 72 -10.69 1.73 -15.00
C VAL A 72 -10.80 0.24 -15.33
N GLU A 73 -9.68 -0.48 -15.36
CA GLU A 73 -9.69 -1.94 -15.61
C GLU A 73 -10.49 -2.71 -14.56
N SER A 74 -10.36 -2.34 -13.29
CA SER A 74 -11.14 -2.96 -12.20
C SER A 74 -12.64 -2.70 -12.34
N SER A 75 -13.04 -1.54 -12.87
CA SER A 75 -14.44 -1.25 -13.19
C SER A 75 -14.98 -2.11 -14.34
N LYS A 76 -14.16 -2.40 -15.35
CA LYS A 76 -14.50 -3.31 -16.47
C LYS A 76 -14.69 -4.73 -15.98
N LEU A 77 -13.81 -5.20 -15.09
CA LEU A 77 -13.94 -6.53 -14.47
C LEU A 77 -15.19 -6.64 -13.62
N ARG A 78 -15.51 -5.61 -12.83
CA ARG A 78 -16.75 -5.57 -12.05
C ARG A 78 -17.98 -5.67 -12.96
N TYR A 79 -18.00 -4.96 -14.09
CA TYR A 79 -19.08 -5.08 -15.07
C TYR A 79 -19.16 -6.49 -15.67
N ALA A 80 -18.04 -7.08 -16.07
CA ALA A 80 -17.99 -8.43 -16.62
C ALA A 80 -18.51 -9.48 -15.61
N ALA A 81 -18.10 -9.38 -14.34
CA ALA A 81 -18.61 -10.23 -13.27
C ALA A 81 -20.13 -10.09 -13.14
N LEU A 82 -20.67 -8.87 -13.04
CA LEU A 82 -22.12 -8.68 -13.01
C LEU A 82 -22.80 -9.24 -14.26
N GLN A 83 -22.22 -9.06 -15.45
CA GLN A 83 -22.79 -9.55 -16.71
C GLN A 83 -22.89 -11.08 -16.69
N ASN A 84 -21.88 -11.76 -16.17
CA ASN A 84 -21.87 -13.20 -16.02
C ASN A 84 -22.87 -13.69 -14.98
N ILE A 85 -23.05 -12.98 -13.85
CA ILE A 85 -24.09 -13.31 -12.86
C ILE A 85 -25.45 -13.30 -13.54
N HIS A 86 -25.72 -12.27 -14.34
CA HIS A 86 -26.99 -12.09 -15.04
C HIS A 86 -27.21 -13.12 -16.16
N ALA A 87 -26.13 -13.57 -16.80
CA ALA A 87 -26.18 -14.63 -17.79
C ALA A 87 -26.38 -16.03 -17.18
N THR A 88 -25.93 -16.26 -15.95
CA THR A 88 -25.92 -17.60 -15.32
C THR A 88 -27.32 -18.25 -15.24
N PRO A 89 -28.39 -17.56 -14.80
CA PRO A 89 -29.75 -18.12 -14.80
C PRO A 89 -30.29 -18.45 -16.20
N GLN A 90 -29.76 -17.82 -17.24
CA GLN A 90 -30.22 -18.00 -18.63
C GLN A 90 -29.48 -19.16 -19.33
N TYR A 91 -28.21 -19.40 -18.99
CA TYR A 91 -27.34 -20.33 -19.75
C TYR A 91 -26.75 -21.49 -18.92
N GLY A 92 -26.95 -21.52 -17.60
CA GLY A 92 -26.78 -22.74 -16.78
C GLY A 92 -25.34 -23.21 -16.49
N THR A 93 -24.31 -22.44 -16.82
CA THR A 93 -22.89 -22.87 -16.73
C THR A 93 -21.93 -21.87 -16.07
N GLY A 94 -22.44 -20.93 -15.27
CA GLY A 94 -21.67 -19.78 -14.77
C GLY A 94 -20.62 -20.05 -13.68
N ASP A 95 -20.71 -21.15 -12.92
CA ASP A 95 -19.94 -21.29 -11.68
C ASP A 95 -18.41 -21.38 -11.90
N SER A 96 -17.94 -22.07 -12.93
CA SER A 96 -16.49 -22.20 -13.17
C SER A 96 -15.83 -20.93 -13.70
N LEU A 97 -16.55 -20.18 -14.56
CA LEU A 97 -16.08 -18.88 -15.07
C LEU A 97 -16.05 -17.83 -13.95
N PHE A 98 -16.94 -17.96 -12.96
CA PHE A 98 -16.98 -17.10 -11.79
C PHE A 98 -15.80 -17.28 -10.85
N ASP A 99 -15.44 -18.53 -10.58
CA ASP A 99 -14.27 -18.84 -9.74
C ASP A 99 -12.98 -18.37 -10.41
N GLU A 100 -12.88 -18.49 -11.74
CA GLU A 100 -11.76 -17.99 -12.53
C GLU A 100 -11.68 -16.46 -12.50
N LEU A 101 -12.80 -15.76 -12.73
CA LEU A 101 -12.84 -14.29 -12.65
C LEU A 101 -12.55 -13.77 -11.25
N ARG A 102 -13.03 -14.45 -10.21
CA ARG A 102 -12.72 -14.10 -8.82
C ARG A 102 -11.25 -14.29 -8.53
N GLY A 103 -10.66 -15.40 -8.97
CA GLY A 103 -9.22 -15.65 -8.86
C GLY A 103 -8.41 -14.56 -9.56
N GLU A 104 -8.85 -14.12 -10.73
CA GLU A 104 -8.18 -13.03 -11.47
C GLU A 104 -8.33 -11.67 -10.78
N ILE A 105 -9.51 -11.36 -10.21
CA ILE A 105 -9.72 -10.15 -9.41
C ILE A 105 -8.82 -10.15 -8.16
N ASP A 106 -8.76 -11.27 -7.44
CA ASP A 106 -7.91 -11.39 -6.24
C ASP A 106 -6.42 -11.26 -6.61
N ASN A 107 -6.00 -11.85 -7.74
CA ASN A 107 -4.65 -11.69 -8.27
C ASN A 107 -4.34 -10.23 -8.62
N LEU A 108 -5.26 -9.55 -9.31
CA LEU A 108 -5.10 -8.14 -9.66
C LEU A 108 -5.06 -7.23 -8.44
N ASN A 109 -5.90 -7.47 -7.43
CA ASN A 109 -5.85 -6.73 -6.16
C ASN A 109 -4.48 -6.91 -5.48
N ASN A 110 -3.97 -8.14 -5.40
CA ASN A 110 -2.64 -8.41 -4.85
C ASN A 110 -1.53 -7.71 -5.66
N ARG A 111 -1.65 -7.67 -6.98
CA ARG A 111 -0.70 -6.93 -7.85
C ARG A 111 -0.78 -5.42 -7.63
N ILE A 112 -1.98 -4.87 -7.44
CA ILE A 112 -2.17 -3.44 -7.16
C ILE A 112 -1.55 -3.08 -5.81
N ASP A 113 -1.79 -3.87 -4.77
CA ASP A 113 -1.19 -3.64 -3.45
C ASP A 113 0.35 -3.69 -3.53
N GLY A 114 0.89 -4.67 -4.25
CA GLY A 114 2.32 -4.76 -4.52
C GLY A 114 2.87 -3.57 -5.31
N LEU A 115 2.11 -3.02 -6.27
CA LEU A 115 2.48 -1.82 -7.01
C LEU A 115 2.44 -0.56 -6.13
N VAL A 116 1.44 -0.41 -5.27
CA VAL A 116 1.34 0.73 -4.33
C VAL A 116 2.52 0.73 -3.36
N GLU A 117 2.86 -0.44 -2.81
CA GLU A 117 4.04 -0.60 -1.97
C GLU A 117 5.32 -0.27 -2.75
N SER A 118 5.50 -0.86 -3.94
CA SER A 118 6.66 -0.59 -4.81
C SER A 118 6.81 0.89 -5.16
N THR A 119 5.69 1.58 -5.42
CA THR A 119 5.70 3.01 -5.75
C THR A 119 6.10 3.83 -4.53
N SER A 120 5.65 3.46 -3.34
CA SER A 120 6.04 4.10 -2.08
C SER A 120 7.53 3.93 -1.78
N ILE A 121 8.07 2.73 -2.06
CA ILE A 121 9.51 2.45 -1.96
C ILE A 121 10.29 3.33 -2.94
N LEU A 122 9.90 3.34 -4.22
CA LEU A 122 10.57 4.13 -5.26
C LEU A 122 10.53 5.63 -4.95
N GLN A 123 9.42 6.14 -4.44
CA GLN A 123 9.30 7.54 -4.02
C GLN A 123 10.25 7.86 -2.85
N ALA A 124 10.30 7.00 -1.85
CA ALA A 124 11.20 7.17 -0.71
C ALA A 124 12.68 7.07 -1.12
N GLU A 125 13.02 6.14 -2.03
CA GLU A 125 14.35 6.03 -2.61
C GLU A 125 14.73 7.26 -3.46
N ALA A 126 13.80 7.76 -4.29
CA ALA A 126 14.02 8.97 -5.08
C ALA A 126 14.22 10.19 -4.18
N ALA A 127 13.44 10.32 -3.09
CA ALA A 127 13.60 11.37 -2.10
C ALA A 127 14.96 11.25 -1.38
N ASN A 128 15.35 10.04 -0.97
CA ASN A 128 16.66 9.79 -0.36
C ASN A 128 17.80 10.15 -1.33
N ARG A 129 17.70 9.74 -2.60
CA ARG A 129 18.66 10.08 -3.66
C ARG A 129 18.72 11.59 -3.89
N HIS A 130 17.57 12.26 -3.96
CA HIS A 130 17.50 13.71 -4.10
C HIS A 130 18.16 14.41 -2.91
N ASN A 131 17.88 13.97 -1.68
CA ASN A 131 18.50 14.53 -0.47
C ASN A 131 20.02 14.39 -0.47
N ARG A 132 20.55 13.29 -1.04
CA ARG A 132 22.00 13.06 -1.22
C ARG A 132 22.61 13.97 -2.30
N VAL A 133 21.90 14.19 -3.41
CA VAL A 133 22.41 14.96 -4.58
C VAL A 133 22.27 16.47 -4.37
N ALA A 134 21.11 16.96 -3.90
CA ALA A 134 20.84 18.39 -3.69
C ALA A 134 21.78 19.05 -2.67
N ASN A 135 22.43 18.22 -1.86
CA ASN A 135 23.38 18.63 -0.83
C ASN A 135 24.79 18.06 -1.12
N GLY A 136 25.18 17.96 -2.39
CA GLY A 136 26.54 17.57 -2.79
C GLY A 136 27.61 18.50 -2.19
N LYS A 137 28.62 17.92 -1.53
CA LYS A 137 29.56 18.56 -0.58
C LYS A 137 30.44 19.70 -1.12
N VAL A 138 30.68 20.68 -0.24
CA VAL A 138 31.93 21.45 -0.11
C VAL A 138 32.39 21.36 1.37
N GLY A 139 33.42 20.58 1.69
CA GLY A 139 33.97 20.52 3.06
C GLY A 139 33.29 19.56 4.07
N PHE A 140 33.18 19.97 5.35
CA PHE A 140 32.86 19.12 6.52
C PHE A 140 31.42 18.57 6.52
N VAL A 141 31.27 17.38 5.93
CA VAL A 141 30.21 16.35 6.08
C VAL A 141 28.75 16.85 6.22
N LEU A 142 28.02 16.85 5.10
CA LEU A 142 26.56 16.91 5.08
C LEU A 142 25.97 15.56 5.52
N VAL A 143 24.98 15.61 6.41
CA VAL A 143 24.30 14.44 7.00
C VAL A 143 22.80 14.55 6.70
N HIS A 144 22.18 13.55 6.08
CA HIS A 144 20.83 13.67 5.51
C HIS A 144 19.76 12.96 6.33
N ARG A 145 18.53 13.51 6.37
CA ARG A 145 17.37 12.75 6.88
C ARG A 145 16.97 11.71 5.84
N MET A 146 17.07 10.46 6.24
CA MET A 146 16.66 9.32 5.42
C MET A 146 15.20 8.98 5.71
N GLN A 147 14.44 8.69 4.67
CA GLN A 147 13.10 8.13 4.76
C GLN A 147 13.20 6.61 4.85
N LYS A 148 12.25 5.99 5.57
CA LYS A 148 12.08 4.54 5.62
C LYS A 148 11.72 4.01 4.23
N ILE A 149 12.48 3.03 3.76
CA ILE A 149 12.27 2.36 2.46
C ILE A 149 11.83 0.91 2.60
N ALA A 150 12.17 0.23 3.70
CA ALA A 150 11.81 -1.16 3.91
C ALA A 150 10.49 -1.27 4.70
N PRO A 151 9.53 -2.12 4.29
CA PRO A 151 8.32 -2.39 5.06
C PRO A 151 8.61 -3.10 6.40
N GLY A 152 7.63 -3.12 7.29
CA GLY A 152 7.72 -3.82 8.58
C GLY A 152 8.60 -3.10 9.62
N THR A 153 9.03 -3.86 10.65
CA THR A 153 9.85 -3.36 11.75
C THR A 153 11.17 -4.11 11.83
N GLY A 154 12.22 -3.41 12.28
CA GLY A 154 13.51 -4.04 12.59
C GLY A 154 13.53 -4.82 13.90
N GLY A 155 12.38 -5.33 14.39
CA GLY A 155 12.30 -6.01 15.69
C GLY A 155 13.28 -7.18 15.80
N ASN A 156 13.38 -8.02 14.77
CA ASN A 156 14.33 -9.13 14.73
C ASN A 156 15.79 -8.64 14.70
N LEU A 157 16.09 -7.59 13.93
CA LEU A 157 17.41 -6.99 13.86
C LEU A 157 17.82 -6.41 15.22
N VAL A 158 16.91 -5.74 15.91
CA VAL A 158 17.11 -5.23 17.28
C VAL A 158 17.43 -6.38 18.25
N GLN A 159 16.75 -7.53 18.18
CA GLN A 159 17.07 -8.69 19.02
C GLN A 159 18.48 -9.22 18.79
N GLN A 160 18.94 -9.22 17.53
CA GLN A 160 20.26 -9.73 17.16
C GLN A 160 21.39 -8.80 17.61
N VAL A 161 21.17 -7.48 17.51
CA VAL A 161 22.22 -6.49 17.75
C VAL A 161 22.16 -5.86 19.13
N ARG A 162 21.14 -6.13 19.96
CA ARG A 162 21.05 -5.51 21.29
C ARG A 162 22.27 -5.87 22.17
N PRO A 163 22.79 -4.93 22.96
CA PRO A 163 23.73 -5.27 24.05
C PRO A 163 23.05 -6.24 25.03
N ALA A 164 23.83 -6.94 25.86
CA ALA A 164 23.32 -7.87 26.88
C ALA A 164 22.42 -7.23 27.97
N SER A 165 22.05 -5.96 27.82
CA SER A 165 21.13 -5.24 28.70
C SER A 165 19.65 -5.52 28.37
N ASN A 166 18.79 -5.29 29.36
CA ASN A 166 17.33 -5.47 29.30
C ASN A 166 16.62 -4.41 28.42
N TYR A 167 17.11 -4.15 27.20
CA TYR A 167 16.36 -3.33 26.24
C TYR A 167 15.07 -4.05 25.87
N GLN A 168 13.94 -3.47 26.25
CA GLN A 168 12.63 -3.92 25.80
C GLN A 168 12.39 -3.38 24.38
N ILE A 169 12.07 -4.29 23.45
CA ILE A 169 11.68 -3.88 22.10
C ILE A 169 10.34 -3.15 22.21
N PRO A 170 10.25 -1.89 21.73
CA PRO A 170 8.99 -1.20 21.69
C PRO A 170 7.98 -2.01 20.86
N SER A 171 6.87 -2.42 21.49
CA SER A 171 5.75 -3.02 20.77
C SER A 171 4.90 -1.88 20.21
N HIS A 172 5.25 -1.43 19.01
CA HIS A 172 4.52 -0.40 18.29
C HIS A 172 4.19 -0.87 16.88
N ALA A 173 3.10 -0.35 16.31
CA ALA A 173 2.76 -0.56 14.91
C ALA A 173 3.96 -0.22 13.99
N ALA A 174 4.08 -0.97 12.89
CA ALA A 174 5.15 -0.76 11.93
C ALA A 174 5.09 0.67 11.37
N PRO A 175 6.20 1.42 11.39
CA PRO A 175 6.23 2.74 10.76
C PRO A 175 5.97 2.63 9.25
N ALA A 176 5.23 3.58 8.68
CA ALA A 176 4.95 3.60 7.26
C ALA A 176 6.20 3.96 6.44
N ILE A 177 6.30 3.42 5.21
CA ILE A 177 7.31 3.81 4.22
C ILE A 177 7.22 5.32 3.96
N GLY A 178 8.37 5.98 3.73
CA GLY A 178 8.45 7.43 3.55
C GLY A 178 8.54 8.23 4.86
N THR A 179 8.23 7.63 6.02
CA THR A 179 8.36 8.32 7.30
C THR A 179 9.82 8.50 7.72
N VAL A 180 10.07 9.49 8.58
CA VAL A 180 11.39 9.82 9.11
C VAL A 180 11.35 9.75 10.63
N MET A 181 12.29 9.06 11.25
CA MET A 181 12.41 9.03 12.70
C MET A 181 12.91 10.39 13.23
N LYS A 182 12.30 10.86 14.33
CA LYS A 182 12.67 12.11 14.98
C LYS A 182 13.90 11.93 15.87
N TYR A 183 15.04 12.48 15.44
CA TYR A 183 16.24 12.68 16.25
C TYR A 183 17.06 13.86 15.70
N ASN A 184 18.00 14.34 16.50
CA ASN A 184 18.93 15.38 16.08
C ASN A 184 20.13 14.75 15.37
N ILE A 185 20.14 14.85 14.04
CA ILE A 185 21.21 14.33 13.19
C ILE A 185 22.57 14.97 13.49
N ALA A 186 22.60 16.24 13.87
CA ALA A 186 23.86 16.91 14.24
C ALA A 186 24.45 16.35 15.55
N ARG A 187 23.69 15.53 16.27
CA ARG A 187 24.06 14.95 17.58
C ARG A 187 24.01 13.42 17.56
N ILE A 188 24.32 12.79 16.42
CA ILE A 188 24.44 11.31 16.35
C ILE A 188 25.49 10.79 17.34
N CYS A 189 26.57 11.54 17.57
CA CYS A 189 27.58 11.23 18.58
C CYS A 189 27.07 11.24 20.02
N ASP A 190 25.90 11.82 20.28
CA ASP A 190 25.29 11.89 21.60
C ASP A 190 24.18 10.84 21.78
N MET A 191 23.84 10.09 20.72
CA MET A 191 22.85 9.03 20.78
C MET A 191 23.36 7.88 21.64
N ASN A 192 22.50 7.36 22.51
CA ASN A 192 22.81 6.16 23.29
C ASN A 192 22.43 4.88 22.50
N HIS A 193 22.71 3.70 23.07
CA HIS A 193 22.33 2.42 22.46
C HIS A 193 20.83 2.33 22.16
N HIS A 194 19.99 2.84 23.07
CA HIS A 194 18.54 2.79 22.94
C HIS A 194 18.05 3.64 21.75
N ASP A 195 18.61 4.83 21.54
CA ASP A 195 18.25 5.69 20.40
C ASP A 195 18.60 5.03 19.06
N ILE A 196 19.76 4.35 18.99
CA ILE A 196 20.19 3.62 17.79
C ILE A 196 19.31 2.38 17.55
N LEU A 197 18.97 1.62 18.60
CA LEU A 197 18.05 0.48 18.47
C LEU A 197 16.65 0.92 18.02
N ARG A 198 16.17 2.10 18.44
CA ARG A 198 14.93 2.69 17.91
C ARG A 198 15.05 3.04 16.43
N ALA A 199 16.22 3.48 15.97
CA ALA A 199 16.46 3.72 14.55
C ALA A 199 16.45 2.41 13.74
N ILE A 200 17.10 1.35 14.23
CA ILE A 200 17.06 0.02 13.60
C ILE A 200 15.61 -0.49 13.52
N TYR A 201 14.86 -0.38 14.63
CA TYR A 201 13.45 -0.75 14.67
C TYR A 201 12.64 0.02 13.62
N HIS A 202 12.84 1.34 13.54
CA HIS A 202 12.08 2.21 12.66
C HIS A 202 12.41 1.95 11.19
N TYR A 203 13.68 2.01 10.80
CA TYR A 203 14.10 1.89 9.41
C TYR A 203 14.10 0.45 8.90
N ASN A 204 14.04 -0.54 9.80
CA ASN A 204 14.20 -1.97 9.48
C ASN A 204 15.54 -2.25 8.75
N GLU A 205 16.60 -1.67 9.28
CA GLU A 205 17.96 -1.72 8.74
C GLU A 205 18.95 -1.80 9.91
N ASP A 206 19.98 -2.63 9.80
CA ASP A 206 21.01 -2.78 10.85
C ASP A 206 22.14 -1.75 10.75
N PHE A 207 22.24 -1.00 9.65
CA PHE A 207 23.31 -0.04 9.37
C PHE A 207 24.72 -0.66 9.41
N GLY A 208 24.83 -1.97 9.22
CA GLY A 208 26.06 -2.76 9.40
C GLY A 208 26.48 -2.94 10.87
N ILE A 209 25.60 -2.63 11.83
CA ILE A 209 25.84 -2.84 13.26
C ILE A 209 25.71 -4.33 13.58
N VAL A 210 26.65 -4.86 14.37
CA VAL A 210 26.66 -6.27 14.79
C VAL A 210 26.62 -6.41 16.30
N GLN A 211 26.30 -7.62 16.78
CA GLN A 211 26.39 -7.94 18.19
C GLN A 211 27.82 -7.73 18.72
N GLY A 212 27.94 -7.11 19.90
CA GLY A 212 29.24 -6.79 20.50
C GLY A 212 29.84 -5.44 20.09
N ASP A 213 29.26 -4.73 19.10
CA ASP A 213 29.67 -3.35 18.83
C ASP A 213 29.42 -2.45 20.07
N ASP A 214 30.46 -1.74 20.49
CA ASP A 214 30.38 -0.68 21.49
C ASP A 214 29.59 0.53 20.96
N LEU A 215 29.23 1.46 21.86
CA LEU A 215 28.43 2.62 21.51
C LEU A 215 29.09 3.47 20.41
N THR A 216 30.40 3.71 20.51
CA THR A 216 31.15 4.55 19.57
C THR A 216 31.15 3.96 18.17
N ARG A 217 31.32 2.64 18.03
CA ARG A 217 31.24 1.94 16.73
C ARG A 217 29.85 2.04 16.12
N ARG A 218 28.80 1.84 16.92
CA ARG A 218 27.41 1.98 16.46
C ARG A 218 27.10 3.39 15.97
N GLN A 219 27.50 4.41 16.73
CA GLN A 219 27.34 5.81 16.34
C GLN A 219 28.04 6.11 15.01
N LYS A 220 29.27 5.62 14.82
CA LYS A 220 30.01 5.78 13.56
C LYS A 220 29.31 5.11 12.37
N LYS A 221 28.85 3.86 12.54
CA LYS A 221 28.13 3.12 11.49
C LYS A 221 26.81 3.79 11.12
N PHE A 222 26.05 4.20 12.13
CA PHE A 222 24.79 4.95 11.93
C PHE A 222 25.02 6.31 11.26
N ALA A 223 26.06 7.04 11.67
CA ALA A 223 26.45 8.28 11.01
C ALA A 223 26.86 8.07 9.55
N ALA A 224 27.59 6.99 9.25
CA ALA A 224 27.99 6.65 7.89
C ALA A 224 26.79 6.42 6.97
N TRP A 225 25.75 5.72 7.46
CA TRP A 225 24.52 5.47 6.71
C TRP A 225 23.81 6.75 6.24
N HIS A 226 23.94 7.85 6.99
CA HIS A 226 23.37 9.14 6.63
C HIS A 226 24.15 9.92 5.55
N VAL A 227 25.35 9.45 5.22
CA VAL A 227 26.27 10.11 4.29
C VAL A 227 26.44 9.28 3.00
N THR A 228 26.16 7.98 3.06
CA THR A 228 26.08 7.05 1.92
C THR A 228 24.70 7.09 1.27
#